data_AF-A0A397HB09-F1
#
_entry.id   AF-A0A397HB09-F1
#
_cell.length_a   1.000
_cell.length_b   1.000
_cell.length_c   1.000
_cell.angle_alpha   90.00
_cell.angle_beta   90.00
_cell.angle_gamma   90.00
#
_symmetry.space_group_name_H-M   'P 1'
#
loop_
_entity.id
_entity.type
_entity.pdbx_description
1 polymer ?
#
loop_
_entity_poly.entity_id
_entity_poly.type
_entity_poly.pdbx_seq_one_letter_code
_entity_poly.pdbx_strand_id
1 'polypeptide(L)'
;MITNDVFEAVISDLGFSQRVTVNSKNSKKPQMYKVIPYMAPEIFKGEPHTFESDVYSLGMIMWELTTGHKPFHDQEYGPKLILDILDGKRPEITKDTPECWENLMKKCWHPNPSRRLQ
;
A
#
# COMPACT_ATOMS: atom_id res chain seq x y z
N MET A 1 2.66 -14.45 0.79
CA MET A 1 1.48 -15.17 1.29
C MET A 1 1.64 -16.62 0.89
N ILE A 2 1.75 -17.55 1.84
CA ILE A 2 1.80 -18.99 1.57
C ILE A 2 0.45 -19.53 2.02
N THR A 3 -0.28 -20.19 1.12
CA THR A 3 -1.56 -20.84 1.43
C THR A 3 -1.30 -22.35 1.57
N ASN A 4 -1.52 -22.90 2.77
CA ASN A 4 -1.66 -24.34 2.95
C ASN A 4 -3.13 -24.75 2.74
N ASP A 5 -3.44 -26.04 2.62
CA ASP A 5 -4.78 -26.61 2.36
C ASP A 5 -5.85 -26.35 3.46
N VAL A 6 -5.55 -25.46 4.40
CA VAL A 6 -6.49 -24.80 5.30
C VAL A 6 -6.26 -23.30 5.06
N PHE A 7 -7.31 -22.52 4.78
CA PHE A 7 -7.24 -21.08 4.45
C PHE A 7 -6.67 -20.20 5.59
N GLU A 8 -5.42 -20.46 5.99
CA GLU A 8 -4.66 -19.70 6.98
C GLU A 8 -3.73 -18.76 6.23
N ALA A 9 -4.06 -17.46 6.28
CA ALA A 9 -3.18 -16.42 5.79
C ALA A 9 -2.26 -15.96 6.93
N VAL A 10 -0.96 -16.13 6.74
CA VAL A 10 0.08 -15.65 7.68
C VAL A 10 0.80 -14.45 7.07
N ILE A 11 0.88 -13.36 7.84
CA ILE A 11 1.77 -12.24 7.52
C ILE A 11 3.18 -12.64 7.93
N SER A 12 4.02 -12.91 6.95
CA SER A 12 5.46 -13.13 7.14
C SER A 12 6.22 -11.93 6.55
N ASP A 13 7.43 -11.65 7.06
CA ASP A 13 8.35 -10.62 6.56
C ASP A 13 8.15 -9.16 7.09
N LEU A 14 7.74 -9.01 8.35
CA LEU A 14 7.65 -7.68 9.01
C LEU A 14 9.01 -7.07 9.41
N GLY A 15 10.15 -7.71 9.07
CA GLY A 15 11.45 -7.47 9.71
C GLY A 15 12.53 -6.78 8.87
N PHE A 16 12.33 -6.52 7.57
CA PHE A 16 13.38 -6.00 6.67
C PHE A 16 13.18 -4.53 6.26
N SER A 17 12.76 -3.68 7.19
CA SER A 17 12.70 -2.22 6.96
C SER A 17 14.12 -1.62 6.95
N GLN A 18 14.68 -1.32 5.78
CA GLN A 18 15.82 -0.42 5.66
C GLN A 18 15.34 1.03 5.55
N ARG A 19 15.87 1.93 6.40
CA ARG A 19 15.76 3.37 6.18
C ARG A 19 16.41 3.69 4.84
N VAL A 20 15.61 4.08 3.85
CA VAL A 20 16.13 4.65 2.61
C VAL A 20 16.59 6.07 2.93
N THR A 21 17.84 6.22 3.35
CA THR A 21 18.49 7.54 3.32
C THR A 21 18.57 7.93 1.85
N VAL A 22 17.90 9.03 1.48
CA VAL A 22 17.96 9.64 0.13
C VAL A 22 19.36 10.25 -0.05
N ASN A 23 20.37 9.41 -0.12
CA ASN A 23 21.74 9.74 -0.47
C ASN A 23 22.45 8.45 -0.90
N SER A 24 22.05 7.90 -2.04
CA SER A 24 22.91 6.98 -2.76
C SER A 24 22.66 7.07 -4.26
N LYS A 25 23.55 7.83 -4.90
CA LYS A 25 23.82 7.68 -6.33
C LYS A 25 24.37 6.26 -6.51
N ASN A 26 23.53 5.36 -7.00
CA ASN A 26 23.82 4.12 -7.72
C ASN A 26 23.17 2.83 -7.14
N SER A 27 22.43 2.15 -8.02
CA SER A 27 22.14 0.71 -8.07
C SER A 27 21.22 0.00 -7.04
N LYS A 28 20.03 0.53 -6.71
CA LYS A 28 18.86 -0.27 -6.20
C LYS A 28 17.46 0.26 -6.59
N LYS A 29 17.34 0.94 -7.73
CA LYS A 29 16.08 1.58 -8.16
C LYS A 29 14.86 0.64 -8.38
N PRO A 30 14.97 -0.55 -9.01
CA PRO A 30 13.77 -1.30 -9.42
C PRO A 30 12.99 -1.92 -8.25
N GLN A 31 13.60 -2.09 -7.08
CA GLN A 31 12.94 -2.72 -5.93
C GLN A 31 12.05 -1.73 -5.18
N MET A 32 12.44 -0.45 -5.14
CA MET A 32 11.65 0.60 -4.49
C MET A 32 10.38 0.93 -5.29
N TYR A 33 10.43 0.89 -6.62
CA TYR A 33 9.24 1.13 -7.45
C TYR A 33 8.16 0.07 -7.24
N LYS A 34 8.53 -1.18 -6.93
CA LYS A 34 7.57 -2.28 -6.72
C LYS A 34 6.67 -2.11 -5.50
N VAL A 35 7.10 -1.32 -4.51
CA VAL A 35 6.35 -1.13 -3.26
C VAL A 35 5.54 0.17 -3.22
N ILE A 36 5.72 1.07 -4.21
CA ILE A 36 5.00 2.35 -4.30
C ILE A 36 3.50 2.22 -4.06
N PRO A 37 2.77 1.27 -4.66
CA PRO A 37 1.32 1.18 -4.48
C PRO A 37 0.87 0.96 -3.04
N TYR A 38 1.72 0.36 -2.21
CA TYR A 38 1.41 0.02 -0.82
C TYR A 38 1.89 1.11 0.15
N MET A 39 2.74 2.04 -0.28
CA MET A 39 3.30 3.07 0.59
C MET A 39 2.29 4.20 0.83
N ALA A 40 2.16 4.61 2.10
CA ALA A 40 1.29 5.71 2.48
C ALA A 40 1.81 7.08 1.96
N PRO A 41 0.91 8.05 1.66
CA PRO A 41 1.28 9.34 1.11
C PRO A 41 2.33 10.11 1.92
N GLU A 42 2.26 10.04 3.25
CA GLU A 42 3.20 10.68 4.17
C GLU A 42 4.64 10.15 4.03
N ILE A 43 4.81 8.89 3.65
CA ILE A 43 6.13 8.28 3.47
C ILE A 43 6.86 8.91 2.28
N PHE A 44 6.13 9.29 1.22
CA PHE A 44 6.70 10.01 0.08
C PHE A 44 7.12 11.44 0.44
N LYS A 45 6.58 12.00 1.52
CA LYS A 45 6.97 13.31 2.07
C LYS A 45 8.19 13.23 2.99
N GLY A 46 8.73 12.03 3.21
CA GLY A 46 9.87 11.79 4.09
C GLY A 46 9.50 11.67 5.57
N GLU A 47 8.21 11.52 5.89
CA GLU A 47 7.76 11.23 7.26
C GLU A 47 8.16 9.78 7.66
N PRO A 48 8.40 9.53 8.96
CA PRO A 48 8.72 8.18 9.42
C PRO A 48 7.54 7.23 9.21
N HIS A 49 7.82 5.92 9.13
CA HIS A 49 6.75 4.92 9.18
C HIS A 49 6.05 4.97 10.53
N THR A 50 4.72 4.99 10.50
CA THR A 50 3.87 4.92 11.68
C THR A 50 2.90 3.75 11.57
N PHE A 51 2.20 3.46 12.65
CA PHE A 51 1.12 2.47 12.66
C PHE A 51 0.06 2.79 11.58
N GLU A 52 -0.28 4.07 11.39
CA GLU A 52 -1.23 4.52 10.38
C GLU A 52 -0.73 4.30 8.94
N SER A 53 0.59 4.29 8.73
CA SER A 53 1.21 3.94 7.44
C SER A 53 1.11 2.43 7.17
N ASP A 54 1.23 1.61 8.19
CA ASP A 54 1.02 0.15 8.08
C ASP A 54 -0.46 -0.17 7.81
N VAL A 55 -1.38 0.53 8.46
CA VAL A 55 -2.84 0.42 8.19
C VAL A 55 -3.17 0.79 6.75
N TYR A 56 -2.53 1.81 6.19
CA TYR A 56 -2.68 2.14 4.76
C TYR A 56 -2.22 0.98 3.87
N SER A 57 -1.04 0.42 4.16
CA SER A 57 -0.48 -0.72 3.42
C SER A 57 -1.42 -1.93 3.48
N LEU A 58 -2.04 -2.19 4.64
CA LEU A 58 -3.06 -3.21 4.81
C LEU A 58 -4.27 -2.98 3.91
N GLY A 59 -4.74 -1.73 3.79
CA GLY A 59 -5.83 -1.39 2.86
C GLY A 59 -5.50 -1.74 1.40
N MET A 60 -4.26 -1.50 0.98
CA MET A 60 -3.78 -1.85 -0.37
C MET A 60 -3.68 -3.37 -0.58
N ILE A 61 -3.25 -4.11 0.44
CA ILE A 61 -3.25 -5.59 0.41
C ILE A 61 -4.69 -6.12 0.33
N MET A 62 -5.61 -5.57 1.13
CA MET A 62 -7.01 -5.97 1.08
C MET A 62 -7.60 -5.78 -0.32
N TRP A 63 -7.28 -4.67 -1.00
CA TRP A 63 -7.70 -4.43 -2.37
C TRP A 63 -7.07 -5.40 -3.39
N GLU A 64 -5.80 -5.75 -3.18
CA GLU A 64 -5.16 -6.78 -3.99
C GLU A 64 -5.83 -8.15 -3.82
N LEU A 65 -6.27 -8.49 -2.61
CA LEU A 65 -6.99 -9.73 -2.33
C LEU A 65 -8.38 -9.75 -2.98
N THR A 66 -9.07 -8.61 -3.07
CA THR A 66 -10.39 -8.56 -3.72
C THR A 66 -10.29 -8.64 -5.24
N THR A 67 -9.23 -8.10 -5.83
CA THR A 67 -9.09 -8.01 -7.29
C THR A 67 -8.17 -9.06 -7.89
N GLY A 68 -7.29 -9.69 -7.10
CA GLY A 68 -6.20 -10.54 -7.58
C GLY A 68 -5.08 -9.78 -8.32
N HIS A 69 -5.13 -8.45 -8.35
CA HIS A 69 -4.19 -7.60 -9.07
C HIS A 69 -3.47 -6.66 -8.10
N LYS A 70 -2.25 -6.26 -8.46
CA LYS A 70 -1.54 -5.24 -7.69
C LYS A 70 -2.29 -3.90 -7.78
N PRO A 71 -2.30 -3.08 -6.71
CA PRO A 71 -2.90 -1.76 -6.78
C PRO A 71 -2.23 -0.92 -7.87
N PHE A 72 -3.02 -0.30 -8.74
CA PHE A 72 -2.57 0.47 -9.91
C PHE A 72 -1.82 -0.35 -10.98
N HIS A 73 -2.09 -1.66 -11.11
CA HIS A 73 -1.42 -2.53 -12.10
C HIS A 73 -1.52 -2.06 -13.57
N ASP A 74 -2.45 -1.16 -13.87
CA ASP A 74 -2.67 -0.53 -15.18
C ASP A 74 -1.68 0.61 -15.49
N GLN A 75 -0.81 0.97 -14.55
CA GLN A 75 0.08 2.13 -14.63
C GLN A 75 1.55 1.79 -14.31
N GLU A 76 2.46 2.56 -14.87
CA GLU A 76 3.88 2.47 -14.53
C GLU A 76 4.14 3.00 -13.11
N TYR A 77 4.83 2.23 -12.29
CA TYR A 77 5.20 2.63 -10.95
C TYR A 77 6.39 3.59 -11.02
N GLY A 78 6.12 4.87 -10.80
CA GLY A 78 7.12 5.93 -10.94
C GLY A 78 6.67 7.24 -10.31
N PRO A 79 7.41 8.33 -10.56
CA PRO A 79 7.10 9.65 -10.00
C PRO A 79 5.67 10.13 -10.27
N LYS A 80 5.11 9.81 -11.44
CA LYS A 80 3.74 10.17 -11.78
C LYS A 80 2.72 9.53 -10.83
N LEU A 81 2.84 8.23 -10.57
CA LEU A 81 1.95 7.53 -9.63
C LEU A 81 2.09 8.06 -8.21
N ILE A 82 3.30 8.42 -7.79
CA ILE A 82 3.54 9.05 -6.48
C ILE A 82 2.77 10.37 -6.35
N LEU A 83 2.86 11.24 -7.35
CA LEU A 83 2.12 12.51 -7.37
C LEU A 83 0.61 12.28 -7.34
N ASP A 84 0.11 11.37 -8.16
CA ASP A 84 -1.30 11.00 -8.17
C ASP A 84 -1.79 10.50 -6.79
N ILE A 85 -1.01 9.67 -6.10
CA ILE A 85 -1.35 9.17 -4.74
C ILE A 85 -1.36 10.32 -3.72
N LEU A 86 -0.40 11.25 -3.81
CA LEU A 86 -0.34 12.46 -2.98
C LEU A 86 -1.56 13.37 -3.21
N ASP A 87 -2.07 13.43 -4.44
CA ASP A 87 -3.28 14.15 -4.83
C ASP A 87 -4.57 13.41 -4.46
N GLY A 88 -4.46 12.23 -3.83
CA GLY A 88 -5.59 11.50 -3.27
C GLY A 88 -6.12 10.37 -4.16
N LYS A 89 -5.42 10.02 -5.26
CA LYS A 89 -5.79 8.86 -6.08
C LYS A 89 -5.80 7.59 -5.25
N ARG A 90 -6.82 6.75 -5.47
CA ARG A 90 -6.98 5.42 -4.86
C ARG A 90 -7.35 4.41 -5.94
N PRO A 91 -7.08 3.11 -5.73
CA PRO A 91 -7.54 2.06 -6.64
C PRO A 91 -9.07 2.05 -6.73
N GLU A 92 -9.60 1.69 -7.90
CA GLU A 92 -11.04 1.56 -8.10
C GLU A 92 -11.56 0.31 -7.40
N ILE A 93 -12.63 0.45 -6.60
CA ILE A 93 -13.28 -0.70 -5.95
C ILE A 93 -14.31 -1.27 -6.93
N THR A 94 -14.15 -2.55 -7.28
CA THR A 94 -15.08 -3.26 -8.16
C THR A 94 -16.45 -3.41 -7.49
N LYS A 95 -17.53 -3.38 -8.28
CA LYS A 95 -18.92 -3.48 -7.78
C LYS A 95 -19.22 -4.80 -7.05
N ASP A 96 -18.43 -5.84 -7.30
CA ASP A 96 -18.58 -7.15 -6.68
C ASP A 96 -17.96 -7.23 -5.28
N THR A 97 -17.23 -6.19 -4.86
CA THR A 97 -16.67 -6.11 -3.51
C THR A 97 -17.80 -5.89 -2.49
N PRO A 98 -17.94 -6.75 -1.47
CA PRO A 98 -18.95 -6.55 -0.43
C PRO A 98 -18.79 -5.19 0.25
N GLU A 99 -19.91 -4.53 0.57
CA GLU A 99 -19.91 -3.18 1.17
C GLU A 99 -19.06 -3.11 2.46
N CYS A 100 -19.06 -4.16 3.27
CA CYS A 100 -18.24 -4.22 4.48
C CYS A 100 -16.74 -4.15 4.19
N TRP A 101 -16.27 -4.78 3.09
CA TRP A 101 -14.88 -4.72 2.64
C TRP A 101 -14.54 -3.36 2.05
N GLU A 102 -15.42 -2.81 1.22
CA GLU A 102 -15.27 -1.46 0.68
C GLU A 102 -15.11 -0.42 1.79
N ASN A 103 -16.02 -0.44 2.76
CA ASN A 103 -16.00 0.49 3.89
C ASN A 103 -14.73 0.32 4.74
N LEU A 104 -14.28 -0.92 4.95
CA LEU A 104 -13.06 -1.21 5.69
C LEU A 104 -11.82 -0.69 4.96
N MET A 105 -11.68 -0.97 3.66
CA MET A 105 -10.58 -0.45 2.83
C MET A 105 -10.55 1.07 2.79
N LYS A 106 -11.73 1.72 2.64
CA LYS A 106 -11.86 3.18 2.69
C LYS A 106 -11.38 3.80 3.99
N LYS A 107 -11.62 3.13 5.12
CA LYS A 107 -11.07 3.55 6.41
C LYS A 107 -9.55 3.33 6.47
N CYS A 108 -9.03 2.22 5.95
CA CYS A 108 -7.59 1.94 5.96
C CYS A 108 -6.77 3.01 5.20
N TRP A 109 -7.23 3.47 4.03
CA TRP A 109 -6.47 4.41 3.20
C TRP A 109 -6.99 5.85 3.21
N HIS A 110 -7.67 6.24 4.29
CA HIS A 110 -8.18 7.60 4.47
C HIS A 110 -7.04 8.63 4.32
N PRO A 111 -7.27 9.79 3.64
CA PRO A 111 -6.22 10.77 3.36
C PRO A 111 -5.49 11.27 4.62
N ASN A 112 -6.25 11.55 5.68
CA ASN A 112 -5.71 11.91 6.99
C ASN A 112 -5.32 10.63 7.76
N PRO A 113 -4.03 10.44 8.13
CA PRO A 113 -3.56 9.27 8.88
C PRO A 113 -4.33 9.03 10.19
N SER A 114 -4.64 10.07 10.96
CA SER A 114 -5.33 9.92 12.26
C SER A 114 -6.78 9.50 12.16
N ARG A 115 -7.36 9.51 10.96
CA ARG A 115 -8.70 9.00 10.66
C ARG A 115 -8.70 7.61 10.04
N ARG A 116 -7.51 7.02 9.85
CA ARG A 116 -7.40 5.61 9.51
C ARG A 116 -7.78 4.76 10.73
N LEU A 117 -8.14 3.50 10.51
CA LEU A 117 -8.52 2.59 11.60
C LEU A 117 -7.44 2.62 12.70
N GLN A 118 -7.88 2.79 13.94
CA GLN A 118 -7.06 2.76 15.14
C GLN A 118 -7.37 1.51 15.94
#